data_AF-A0A2V9WL37-F1
#
_entry.id   AF-A0A2V9WL37-F1
#
_cell.length_a   1.000
_cell.length_b   1.000
_cell.length_c   1.000
_cell.angle_alpha   90.00
_cell.angle_beta   90.00
_cell.angle_gamma   90.00
#
_symmetry.space_group_name_H-M   'P 1'
#
loop_
_entity.id
_entity.type
_entity.pdbx_description
1 polymer ?
#
loop_
_entity_poly.entity_id
_entity_poly.type
_entity_poly.pdbx_seq_one_letter_code
_entity_poly.pdbx_strand_id
1 'polypeptide(L)'
;MLMPLMPMWPKLKTIAHTLLYDGAIVGDNQRGKPLKADRWASVSVPALVMDGEKSPKWMHRGNRSLASALPNARCQTLQGQTHMLKPKAHAPVLVEFFNN
;
A
#
# COMPACT_ATOMS: atom_id res chain seq x y z
N MET A 1 -15.24 -1.04 -19.55
CA MET A 1 -14.08 -0.71 -18.69
C MET A 1 -13.73 0.76 -18.94
N LEU A 2 -13.65 1.61 -17.91
CA LEU A 2 -13.45 3.07 -18.08
C LEU A 2 -11.99 3.49 -18.23
N MET A 3 -11.03 2.60 -17.97
CA MET A 3 -9.58 2.88 -17.98
C MET A 3 -9.08 3.58 -19.27
N PRO A 4 -9.45 3.14 -20.48
CA PRO A 4 -9.01 3.79 -21.72
C PRO A 4 -9.49 5.24 -21.86
N LEU A 5 -10.53 5.63 -21.12
CA LEU A 5 -11.11 6.98 -21.12
C LEU A 5 -10.45 7.90 -20.08
N MET A 6 -9.59 7.38 -19.20
CA MET A 6 -8.93 8.19 -18.17
C MET A 6 -7.78 9.02 -18.78
N PRO A 7 -7.62 10.31 -18.41
CA PRO A 7 -6.55 11.17 -18.95
C PRO A 7 -5.12 10.63 -18.74
N MET A 8 -4.91 9.78 -17.74
CA MET A 8 -3.60 9.15 -17.48
C MET A 8 -3.27 7.99 -18.43
N TRP A 9 -4.26 7.45 -19.17
CA TRP A 9 -4.11 6.23 -19.97
C TRP A 9 -2.99 6.30 -21.03
N PRO A 10 -2.84 7.39 -21.83
CA PRO A 10 -1.73 7.49 -22.77
C PRO A 10 -0.36 7.40 -22.08
N LYS A 11 -0.21 8.03 -20.90
CA LYS A 11 1.03 7.99 -20.11
C LYS A 11 1.30 6.61 -19.51
N LEU A 12 0.28 5.90 -19.04
CA LEU A 12 0.45 4.52 -18.56
C LEU A 12 0.93 3.59 -19.69
N LYS A 13 0.44 3.79 -20.93
CA LYS A 13 0.90 2.99 -22.08
C LYS A 13 2.38 3.18 -22.39
N THR A 14 2.95 4.37 -22.21
CA THR A 14 4.38 4.59 -22.50
C THR A 14 5.29 3.81 -21.56
N ILE A 15 4.81 3.48 -20.35
CA ILE A 15 5.53 2.68 -19.36
C ILE A 15 5.01 1.24 -19.26
N ALA A 16 4.13 0.78 -20.16
CA ALA A 16 3.52 -0.55 -20.05
C ALA A 16 4.55 -1.70 -20.04
N HIS A 17 5.73 -1.49 -20.62
CA HIS A 17 6.83 -2.46 -20.61
C HIS A 17 7.39 -2.73 -19.20
N THR A 18 7.09 -1.88 -18.20
CA THR A 18 7.49 -2.09 -16.80
C THR A 18 6.50 -2.94 -15.99
N LEU A 19 5.33 -3.27 -16.54
CA LEU A 19 4.30 -4.06 -15.83
C LEU A 19 4.81 -5.42 -15.34
N LEU A 20 5.74 -6.02 -16.06
CA LEU A 20 6.37 -7.28 -15.67
C LEU A 20 7.17 -7.13 -14.36
N TYR A 21 7.74 -5.96 -14.09
CA TYR A 21 8.46 -5.68 -12.84
C TYR A 21 7.50 -5.56 -11.67
N ASP A 22 6.40 -4.80 -11.84
CA ASP A 22 5.33 -4.74 -10.83
C ASP A 22 4.80 -6.15 -10.52
N GLY A 23 4.53 -6.95 -11.56
CA GLY A 23 4.08 -8.33 -11.44
C GLY A 23 5.08 -9.23 -10.70
N ALA A 24 6.38 -9.11 -10.98
CA ALA A 24 7.41 -9.87 -10.29
C ALA A 24 7.51 -9.51 -8.80
N ILE A 25 7.31 -8.23 -8.45
CA ILE A 25 7.34 -7.75 -7.06
C ILE A 25 6.12 -8.24 -6.26
N VAL A 26 4.92 -8.09 -6.85
CA VAL A 26 3.67 -8.38 -6.12
C VAL A 26 3.23 -9.83 -6.23
N GLY A 27 3.75 -10.58 -7.21
CA GLY A 27 3.24 -11.87 -7.66
C GLY A 27 3.01 -12.86 -6.54
N ASP A 28 3.93 -12.99 -5.59
CA ASP A 28 3.81 -13.94 -4.48
C ASP A 28 3.00 -13.44 -3.28
N ASN A 29 2.77 -12.13 -3.20
CA ASN A 29 2.21 -11.47 -2.00
C ASN A 29 0.79 -10.92 -2.23
N GLN A 30 0.32 -10.87 -3.47
CA GLN A 30 -1.03 -10.39 -3.82
C GLN A 30 -1.94 -11.50 -4.38
N ARG A 31 -1.77 -12.73 -3.89
CA ARG A 31 -2.58 -13.90 -4.33
C ARG A 31 -3.84 -14.15 -3.49
N GLY A 32 -4.18 -13.24 -2.57
CA GLY A 32 -5.29 -13.43 -1.62
C GLY A 32 -5.02 -14.48 -0.53
N LYS A 33 -3.77 -14.89 -0.36
CA LYS A 33 -3.30 -15.78 0.73
C LYS A 33 -2.63 -14.94 1.83
N PRO A 34 -2.59 -15.43 3.08
CA PRO A 34 -1.83 -14.77 4.15
C PRO A 34 -0.37 -14.53 3.76
N LEU A 35 0.18 -13.40 4.18
CA LEU A 35 1.60 -13.11 4.01
C LEU A 35 2.43 -14.08 4.86
N LYS A 36 3.55 -14.57 4.31
CA LYS A 36 4.48 -15.40 5.09
C LYS A 36 5.30 -14.51 6.02
N ALA A 37 5.21 -14.72 7.33
CA ALA A 37 5.84 -13.86 8.33
C ALA A 37 7.37 -13.91 8.29
N ASP A 38 7.94 -15.08 7.99
CA ASP A 38 9.39 -15.30 7.82
C ASP A 38 10.03 -14.34 6.80
N ARG A 39 9.31 -14.00 5.72
CA ARG A 39 9.76 -13.04 4.70
C ARG A 39 10.01 -11.64 5.26
N TRP A 40 9.31 -11.26 6.32
CA TRP A 40 9.32 -9.89 6.88
C TRP A 40 10.06 -9.80 8.21
N ALA A 41 10.44 -10.94 8.80
CA ALA A 41 11.05 -11.02 10.12
C ALA A 41 12.36 -10.21 10.26
N SER A 42 13.09 -10.00 9.16
CA SER A 42 14.33 -9.22 9.17
C SER A 42 14.12 -7.70 9.15
N VAL A 43 12.89 -7.22 8.96
CA VAL A 43 12.58 -5.77 8.96
C VAL A 43 12.44 -5.29 10.41
N SER A 44 13.56 -4.94 11.03
CA SER A 44 13.62 -4.54 12.45
C SER A 44 13.36 -3.05 12.69
N VAL A 45 13.43 -2.21 11.65
CA VAL A 45 13.14 -0.78 11.77
C VAL A 45 11.65 -0.55 12.07
N PRO A 46 11.29 0.55 12.77
CA PRO A 46 9.89 0.95 12.90
C PRO A 46 9.24 1.08 11.53
N ALA A 47 8.00 0.60 11.40
CA ALA A 47 7.24 0.65 10.16
C ALA A 47 5.82 1.20 10.37
N LEU A 48 5.37 2.00 9.42
CA LEU A 48 4.01 2.53 9.38
C LEU A 48 3.31 2.04 8.12
N VAL A 49 2.16 1.37 8.31
CA VAL A 49 1.24 0.98 7.24
C VAL A 49 0.02 1.90 7.29
N MET A 50 -0.41 2.43 6.14
CA MET A 50 -1.53 3.37 6.06
C MET A 50 -2.54 3.01 4.99
N ASP A 51 -3.83 3.14 5.31
CA ASP A 51 -4.94 3.14 4.35
C ASP A 51 -5.90 4.32 4.61
N GLY A 52 -6.82 4.56 3.69
CA GLY A 52 -7.92 5.51 3.88
C GLY A 52 -9.19 4.80 4.33
N GLU A 53 -9.99 5.41 5.19
CA GLU A 53 -11.24 4.86 5.73
C GLU A 53 -12.22 4.36 4.64
N LYS A 54 -12.27 5.04 3.50
CA LYS A 54 -13.13 4.72 2.36
C LYS A 54 -12.45 3.78 1.36
N SER A 55 -11.39 3.09 1.77
CA SER A 55 -10.72 2.10 0.91
C SER A 55 -11.55 0.81 0.83
N PRO A 56 -11.43 0.06 -0.27
CA PRO A 56 -12.04 -1.27 -0.36
C PRO A 56 -11.60 -2.19 0.79
N LYS A 57 -12.52 -3.04 1.28
CA LYS A 57 -12.26 -4.00 2.38
C LYS A 57 -11.04 -4.89 2.16
N TRP A 58 -10.70 -5.21 0.91
CA TRP A 58 -9.52 -6.03 0.61
C TRP A 58 -8.21 -5.29 0.89
N MET A 59 -8.15 -3.97 0.67
CA MET A 59 -6.97 -3.15 0.98
C MET A 59 -6.77 -3.05 2.49
N HIS A 60 -7.84 -2.81 3.24
CA HIS A 60 -7.80 -2.84 4.71
C HIS A 60 -7.28 -4.17 5.26
N ARG A 61 -7.70 -5.30 4.67
CA ARG A 61 -7.21 -6.62 5.05
C ARG A 61 -5.74 -6.81 4.69
N GLY A 62 -5.32 -6.37 3.50
CA GLY A 62 -3.92 -6.42 3.07
C GLY A 62 -3.00 -5.62 3.98
N ASN A 63 -3.37 -4.37 4.27
CA ASN A 63 -2.60 -3.48 5.13
C ASN A 63 -2.48 -4.00 6.56
N ARG A 64 -3.58 -4.48 7.16
CA ARG A 64 -3.52 -5.13 8.47
C ARG A 64 -2.67 -6.39 8.46
N SER A 65 -2.78 -7.23 7.40
CA SER A 65 -1.95 -8.42 7.27
C SER A 65 -0.46 -8.10 7.21
N LEU A 66 -0.07 -7.01 6.54
CA LEU A 66 1.32 -6.57 6.49
C LEU A 66 1.79 -6.05 7.86
N ALA A 67 0.99 -5.20 8.50
CA ALA A 67 1.31 -4.68 9.83
C ALA A 67 1.47 -5.80 10.87
N SER A 68 0.66 -6.87 10.79
CA SER A 68 0.80 -8.04 11.67
C SER A 68 1.99 -8.93 11.33
N ALA A 69 2.49 -8.90 10.09
CA ALA A 69 3.64 -9.71 9.67
C ALA A 69 4.99 -9.05 10.01
N LEU A 70 5.01 -7.73 10.17
CA LEU A 70 6.19 -6.95 10.51
C LEU A 70 6.42 -6.92 12.03
N PRO A 71 7.67 -7.10 12.51
CA PRO A 71 7.97 -7.12 13.95
C PRO A 71 7.60 -5.82 14.68
N ASN A 72 7.87 -4.67 14.06
CA ASN A 72 7.78 -3.35 14.68
C ASN A 72 6.89 -2.41 13.85
N ALA A 73 5.65 -2.83 13.54
CA ALA A 73 4.74 -2.06 12.71
C ALA A 73 3.47 -1.61 13.43
N ARG A 74 2.96 -0.45 12.99
CA ARG A 74 1.60 0.01 13.30
C ARG A 74 0.81 0.26 12.02
N CYS A 75 -0.50 0.05 12.09
CA CYS A 75 -1.43 0.35 10.99
C CYS A 75 -2.30 1.55 11.36
N GLN A 76 -2.39 2.55 10.49
CA GLN A 76 -3.21 3.74 10.71
C GLN A 76 -4.17 3.99 9.54
N THR A 77 -5.46 4.09 9.86
CA THR A 77 -6.51 4.42 8.89
C THR A 77 -6.81 5.92 8.92
N LEU A 78 -6.67 6.58 7.77
CA LEU A 78 -6.91 8.01 7.61
C LEU A 78 -8.39 8.29 7.33
N GLN A 79 -9.04 8.99 8.26
CA GLN A 79 -10.46 9.34 8.20
C GLN A 79 -10.81 10.13 6.94
N GLY A 80 -11.95 9.80 6.33
CA GLY A 80 -12.48 10.44 5.13
C GLY A 80 -11.71 10.19 3.83
N GLN A 81 -10.54 9.53 3.88
CA GLN A 81 -9.70 9.27 2.70
C GLN A 81 -10.10 8.00 1.98
N THR A 82 -9.89 7.96 0.66
CA THR A 82 -9.98 6.74 -0.15
C THR A 82 -8.61 6.04 -0.22
N HIS A 83 -8.46 5.00 -1.03
CA HIS A 83 -7.15 4.41 -1.31
C HIS A 83 -6.18 5.39 -2.00
N MET A 84 -6.70 6.43 -2.66
CA MET A 84 -5.92 7.57 -3.15
C MET A 84 -5.81 8.61 -2.03
N LEU A 85 -4.84 8.41 -1.13
CA LEU A 85 -4.61 9.30 0.02
C LEU A 85 -4.21 10.70 -0.46
N LYS A 86 -4.89 11.74 0.04
CA LYS A 86 -4.54 13.12 -0.30
C LYS A 86 -3.23 13.52 0.41
N PRO A 87 -2.30 14.20 -0.26
CA PRO A 87 -1.04 14.65 0.36
C PRO A 87 -1.23 15.43 1.67
N LYS A 88 -2.24 16.31 1.73
CA LYS A 88 -2.57 17.09 2.93
C LYS A 88 -2.98 16.24 4.14
N ALA A 89 -3.59 15.07 3.92
CA ALA A 89 -3.93 14.15 4.99
C ALA A 89 -2.76 13.20 5.33
N HIS A 90 -1.90 12.91 4.36
CA HIS A 90 -0.79 11.97 4.49
C HIS A 90 0.44 12.58 5.17
N ALA A 91 0.81 13.81 4.78
CA ALA A 91 2.06 14.42 5.20
C ALA A 91 2.21 14.59 6.73
N PRO A 92 1.20 15.07 7.48
CA PRO A 92 1.34 15.21 8.94
C PRO A 92 1.62 13.87 9.64
N VAL A 93 1.00 12.78 9.19
CA VAL A 93 1.20 11.45 9.76
C VAL A 93 2.61 10.92 9.48
N LEU A 94 3.15 11.18 8.28
CA LEU A 94 4.54 10.87 7.98
C LEU A 94 5.51 11.68 8.84
N VAL A 95 5.26 12.99 9.00
CA VAL A 95 6.10 13.88 9.82
C VAL A 95 6.13 13.41 11.27
N GLU A 96 4.97 13.07 11.84
CA GLU A 96 4.88 12.49 13.18
C GLU A 96 5.65 11.17 13.28
N PHE A 97 5.49 10.28 12.30
CA PHE A 97 6.17 8.98 12.32
C PHE A 97 7.70 9.08 12.22
N PHE A 98 8.23 10.04 11.46
CA PHE A 98 9.68 10.18 11.27
C PHE A 98 10.38 11.03 12.34
N ASN A 99 9.63 11.78 13.15
CA ASN A 99 10.17 12.60 14.23
C ASN A 99 10.04 11.97 15.63
N ASN A 100 9.43 10.79 15.71
CA ASN A 100 9.31 9.97 16.91
C ASN A 100 10.23 8.75 16.82
#